data_AF-A0A7R9MCV7-F1
#
_entry.id   AF-A0A7R9MCV7-F1
#
_cell.length_a   1.000
_cell.length_b   1.000
_cell.length_c   1.000
_cell.angle_alpha   90.00
_cell.angle_beta   90.00
_cell.angle_gamma   90.00
#
_symmetry.space_group_name_H-M   'P 1'
#
loop_
_entity.id
_entity.type
_entity.pdbx_description
1 polymer ?
#
loop_
_entity_poly.entity_id
_entity_poly.type
_entity_poly.pdbx_seq_one_letter_code
_entity_poly.pdbx_strand_id
1 'polypeptide(L)'
;MNIISYALYIFTTGVVLLITIALGGKCPQTQYSALIAPCVCENDTWITCSTNESFNIKRTFEYISQSVHWKDRHFERLIINATELHEIPEMAFGDIVFNELQVLNARKLHTIHTNAFGATRLHMKRLSITGADSLTTTTYQYNLFEALSSINNIQALEVTGANLVDIPERAFK
;
A
#
# COMPACT_ATOMS: atom_id res chain seq x y z
N MET A 1 -13.82 1.88 6.93
CA MET A 1 -14.53 3.09 6.42
C MET A 1 -14.21 4.34 7.26
N ASN A 2 -13.29 5.22 6.82
CA ASN A 2 -13.08 6.53 7.48
C ASN A 2 -13.97 7.56 6.77
N ILE A 3 -14.88 8.19 7.50
CA ILE A 3 -15.74 9.25 6.98
C ILE A 3 -15.05 10.58 7.26
N ILE A 4 -14.67 11.32 6.23
CA ILE A 4 -14.20 12.71 6.38
C ILE A 4 -15.35 13.63 5.97
N SER A 5 -15.89 14.38 6.93
CA SER A 5 -16.97 15.34 6.70
C SER A 5 -16.38 16.74 6.52
N TYR A 6 -16.75 17.43 5.44
CA TYR A 6 -16.46 18.85 5.24
C TYR A 6 -17.76 19.66 5.38
N ALA A 7 -17.72 20.77 6.10
CA ALA A 7 -18.83 21.72 6.20
C ALA A 7 -18.51 22.96 5.35
N LEU A 8 -19.35 23.28 4.37
CA LEU A 8 -19.27 24.50 3.59
C LEU A 8 -20.31 25.51 4.14
N TYR A 9 -19.87 26.68 4.58
CA TYR A 9 -20.75 27.71 5.14
C TYR A 9 -21.19 28.71 4.05
N ILE A 10 -22.49 28.76 3.75
CA ILE A 10 -23.09 29.83 2.93
C ILE A 10 -24.18 30.49 3.78
N PHE A 11 -23.94 31.72 4.23
CA PHE A 11 -24.92 32.52 4.97
C PHE A 11 -25.94 33.14 4.00
N THR A 12 -27.22 32.79 4.18
CA THR A 12 -28.25 33.75 4.68
C THR A 12 -29.62 33.12 4.96
N THR A 13 -29.97 31.96 4.42
CA THR A 13 -31.11 31.12 4.87
C THR A 13 -30.90 29.67 4.39
N GLY A 14 -29.71 29.13 4.67
CA GLY A 14 -29.15 28.00 3.93
C GLY A 14 -29.35 26.65 4.62
N VAL A 15 -29.99 25.73 3.90
CA VAL A 15 -29.96 24.28 4.17
C VAL A 15 -28.51 23.84 4.31
N VAL A 16 -28.15 23.24 5.47
CA VAL A 16 -26.83 22.65 5.67
C VAL A 16 -26.79 21.32 4.92
N LEU A 17 -26.25 21.35 3.71
CA LEU A 17 -25.98 20.15 2.94
C LEU A 17 -24.65 19.55 3.41
N LEU A 18 -24.73 18.55 4.29
CA LEU A 18 -23.59 17.69 4.61
C LEU A 18 -23.32 16.79 3.41
N ILE A 19 -22.35 17.15 2.58
CA ILE A 19 -21.89 16.30 1.49
C ILE A 19 -20.89 15.31 2.08
N THR A 20 -21.35 14.09 2.34
CA THR A 20 -20.48 12.97 2.68
C THR A 20 -19.81 12.49 1.41
N ILE A 21 -18.55 12.91 1.17
CA ILE A 21 -17.77 12.37 0.07
C ILE A 21 -17.24 11.01 0.53
N ALA A 22 -17.84 9.93 0.02
CA ALA A 22 -17.26 8.61 0.15
C ALA A 22 -15.97 8.57 -0.69
N LEU A 23 -14.82 8.68 -0.02
CA LEU A 23 -13.53 8.38 -0.62
C LEU A 23 -13.39 6.85 -0.58
N GLY A 24 -13.72 6.22 -1.70
CA GLY A 24 -13.59 4.79 -1.90
C GLY A 24 -12.83 4.51 -3.18
N GLY A 25 -12.16 3.37 -3.23
CA GLY A 25 -11.48 2.92 -4.43
C GLY A 25 -12.52 2.65 -5.52
N LYS A 26 -12.07 2.64 -6.78
CA LYS A 26 -12.76 1.89 -7.83
C LYS A 26 -11.77 1.03 -8.56
N CYS A 27 -12.21 -0.18 -8.89
CA CYS A 27 -11.41 -1.07 -9.68
C CYS A 27 -11.23 -0.51 -11.10
N PRO A 28 -10.06 -0.76 -11.72
CA PRO A 28 -9.89 -0.58 -13.15
C PRO A 28 -11.03 -1.26 -13.92
N GLN A 29 -11.45 -0.64 -15.03
CA GLN A 29 -12.42 -1.27 -15.93
C GLN A 29 -11.91 -2.64 -16.39
N THR A 30 -12.81 -3.59 -16.64
CA THR A 30 -12.50 -5.00 -16.99
C THR A 30 -11.51 -5.17 -18.15
N GLN A 31 -11.46 -4.21 -19.07
CA GLN A 31 -10.48 -4.18 -20.17
C GLN A 31 -9.01 -4.06 -19.69
N TYR A 32 -8.76 -3.61 -18.46
CA TYR A 32 -7.43 -3.50 -17.86
C TYR A 32 -7.06 -4.69 -16.98
N SER A 33 -7.97 -5.65 -16.73
CA SER A 33 -7.72 -6.79 -15.83
C SER A 33 -6.52 -7.64 -16.25
N ALA A 34 -6.27 -7.80 -17.55
CA ALA A 34 -5.11 -8.52 -18.06
C ALA A 34 -3.79 -7.74 -17.88
N LEU A 35 -3.84 -6.40 -17.84
CA LEU A 35 -2.66 -5.54 -17.73
C LEU A 35 -2.17 -5.41 -16.28
N ILE A 36 -3.07 -5.60 -15.32
CA ILE A 36 -2.74 -5.55 -13.89
C ILE A 36 -2.42 -6.93 -13.31
N ALA A 37 -2.49 -8.00 -14.12
CA ALA A 37 -2.08 -9.34 -13.69
C ALA A 37 -0.66 -9.29 -13.09
N PRO A 38 -0.41 -9.96 -11.95
CA PRO A 38 -1.23 -10.97 -11.28
C PRO A 38 -2.24 -10.39 -10.24
N CYS A 39 -2.54 -9.11 -10.30
CA CYS A 39 -3.46 -8.46 -9.38
C CYS A 39 -4.91 -8.53 -9.85
N VAL A 40 -5.80 -8.72 -8.89
CA VAL A 40 -7.25 -8.64 -9.03
C VAL A 40 -7.74 -7.56 -8.07
N CYS A 41 -8.62 -6.70 -8.55
CA CYS A 41 -9.32 -5.76 -7.71
C CYS A 41 -10.70 -6.32 -7.40
N GLU A 42 -11.08 -6.35 -6.12
CA GLU A 42 -12.34 -6.96 -5.69
C GLU A 42 -13.17 -5.93 -4.91
N ASN A 43 -14.48 -5.93 -5.19
CA ASN A 43 -15.48 -5.09 -4.53
C ASN A 43 -15.16 -3.59 -4.51
N ASP A 44 -14.35 -3.08 -5.45
CA ASP A 44 -13.88 -1.69 -5.52
C ASP A 44 -13.07 -1.22 -4.29
N THR A 45 -12.82 -2.07 -3.30
CA THR A 45 -12.21 -1.66 -2.03
C THR A 45 -10.84 -2.27 -1.78
N TRP A 46 -10.49 -3.39 -2.40
CA TRP A 46 -9.17 -3.98 -2.17
C TRP A 46 -8.56 -4.60 -3.42
N ILE A 47 -7.24 -4.71 -3.40
CA ILE A 47 -6.43 -5.27 -4.47
C ILE A 47 -5.65 -6.46 -3.92
N THR A 48 -5.74 -7.59 -4.60
CA THR A 48 -5.04 -8.83 -4.27
C THR A 48 -4.13 -9.21 -5.43
N CYS A 49 -2.82 -9.17 -5.22
CA CYS A 49 -1.82 -9.68 -6.16
C CYS A 49 -1.34 -11.04 -5.67
N SER A 50 -1.63 -12.11 -6.41
CA SER A 50 -1.26 -13.47 -6.01
C SER A 50 -0.53 -14.21 -7.13
N THR A 51 0.74 -14.55 -6.92
CA THR A 51 1.55 -15.22 -7.94
C THR A 51 2.70 -16.03 -7.31
N ASN A 52 3.15 -17.06 -8.02
CA ASN A 52 4.39 -17.77 -7.71
C ASN A 52 5.53 -17.37 -8.66
N GLU A 53 5.33 -16.35 -9.49
CA GLU A 53 6.29 -15.83 -10.45
C GLU A 53 6.69 -14.40 -10.10
N SER A 54 7.83 -13.94 -10.61
CA SER A 54 8.23 -12.54 -10.44
C SER A 54 7.26 -11.61 -11.18
N PHE A 55 6.86 -10.51 -10.55
CA PHE A 55 6.08 -9.47 -11.22
C PHE A 55 6.58 -8.08 -10.84
N ASN A 56 6.32 -7.09 -11.71
CA ASN A 56 6.79 -5.73 -11.50
C ASN A 56 5.70 -4.90 -10.81
N ILE A 57 5.80 -4.77 -9.48
CA ILE A 57 4.84 -4.00 -8.66
C ILE A 57 4.66 -2.59 -9.23
N LYS A 58 5.76 -1.88 -9.48
CA LYS A 58 5.72 -0.49 -9.94
C LYS A 58 4.93 -0.33 -11.23
N ARG A 59 5.22 -1.15 -12.23
CA ARG A 59 4.50 -1.15 -13.51
C ARG A 59 3.02 -1.51 -13.35
N THR A 60 2.71 -2.50 -12.50
CA THR A 60 1.32 -2.87 -12.22
C THR A 60 0.53 -1.71 -11.61
N PHE A 61 1.10 -1.01 -10.63
CA PHE A 61 0.47 0.13 -9.99
C PHE A 61 0.42 1.39 -10.87
N GLU A 62 1.37 1.56 -11.80
CA GLU A 62 1.27 2.56 -12.88
C GLU A 62 0.04 2.31 -13.76
N TYR A 63 -0.23 1.06 -14.15
CA TYR A 63 -1.44 0.73 -14.92
C TYR A 63 -2.73 0.93 -14.12
N ILE A 64 -2.75 0.59 -12.83
CA ILE A 64 -3.91 0.86 -11.95
C ILE A 64 -4.15 2.37 -11.87
N SER A 65 -3.10 3.17 -11.64
CA SER A 65 -3.20 4.62 -11.60
C SER A 65 -3.80 5.19 -12.90
N GLN A 66 -3.30 4.77 -14.06
CA GLN A 66 -3.78 5.26 -15.36
C GLN A 66 -5.23 4.85 -15.68
N SER A 67 -5.70 3.72 -15.15
CA SER A 67 -7.02 3.16 -15.44
C SER A 67 -8.13 3.62 -14.49
N VAL A 68 -7.76 4.25 -13.37
CA VAL A 68 -8.70 4.72 -12.34
C VAL A 68 -8.61 6.24 -12.20
N HIS A 69 -9.76 6.89 -12.10
CA HIS A 69 -9.82 8.34 -11.88
C HIS A 69 -9.19 8.70 -10.51
N TRP A 70 -8.49 9.83 -10.42
CA TRP A 70 -7.69 10.19 -9.23
C TRP A 70 -8.47 10.17 -7.90
N LYS A 71 -9.76 10.52 -7.91
CA LYS A 71 -10.64 10.48 -6.73
C LYS A 71 -10.92 9.07 -6.21
N ASP A 72 -10.77 8.07 -7.08
CA ASP A 72 -11.11 6.67 -6.84
C ASP A 72 -9.83 5.82 -6.61
N ARG A 73 -8.67 6.45 -6.32
CA ARG A 73 -7.37 5.77 -6.09
C ARG A 73 -7.09 5.40 -4.63
N HIS A 74 -8.09 5.48 -3.76
CA HIS A 74 -7.98 5.16 -2.33
C HIS A 74 -8.63 3.82 -2.01
N PHE A 75 -7.84 2.78 -1.87
CA PHE A 75 -8.29 1.43 -1.51
C PHE A 75 -8.25 1.22 0.01
N GLU A 76 -9.07 0.31 0.52
CA GLU A 76 -8.99 -0.09 1.92
C GLU A 76 -7.76 -0.95 2.19
N ARG A 77 -7.50 -1.93 1.31
CA ARG A 77 -6.47 -2.95 1.52
C ARG A 77 -5.73 -3.34 0.24
N LEU A 78 -4.44 -3.57 0.36
CA LEU A 78 -3.60 -4.24 -0.62
C LEU A 78 -3.02 -5.52 -0.02
N ILE A 79 -3.19 -6.63 -0.71
CA ILE A 79 -2.59 -7.93 -0.39
C ILE A 79 -1.65 -8.31 -1.52
N ILE A 80 -0.38 -8.57 -1.19
CA ILE A 80 0.62 -9.10 -2.11
C ILE A 80 1.06 -10.46 -1.58
N ASN A 81 0.63 -11.53 -2.23
CA ASN A 81 1.04 -12.89 -1.97
C ASN A 81 1.96 -13.36 -3.10
N ALA A 82 3.28 -13.28 -2.91
CA ALA A 82 4.23 -13.46 -4.00
C ALA A 82 5.54 -14.12 -3.55
N THR A 83 5.73 -15.39 -3.89
CA THR A 83 6.92 -16.16 -3.48
C THR A 83 8.22 -15.68 -4.11
N GLU A 84 8.12 -15.17 -5.34
CA GLU A 84 9.23 -14.66 -6.15
C GLU A 84 9.36 -13.13 -6.08
N LEU A 85 8.72 -12.49 -5.09
CA LEU A 85 8.92 -11.07 -4.86
C LEU A 85 10.30 -10.84 -4.24
N HIS A 86 11.16 -10.11 -4.93
CA HIS A 86 12.53 -9.83 -4.50
C HIS A 86 12.69 -8.50 -3.77
N GLU A 87 12.00 -7.47 -4.27
CA GLU A 87 12.10 -6.11 -3.76
C GLU A 87 10.74 -5.40 -3.78
N ILE A 88 10.55 -4.47 -2.86
CA ILE A 88 9.54 -3.41 -3.00
C ILE A 88 10.30 -2.13 -3.37
N PRO A 89 10.26 -1.71 -4.65
CA PRO A 89 11.11 -0.63 -5.15
C PRO A 89 10.65 0.75 -4.67
N GLU A 90 11.44 1.78 -4.97
CA GLU A 90 11.05 3.16 -4.73
C GLU A 90 9.71 3.51 -5.40
N MET A 91 8.82 4.17 -4.64
CA MET A 91 7.50 4.59 -5.11
C MET A 91 6.72 3.44 -5.76
N ALA A 92 6.83 2.22 -5.22
CA ALA A 92 6.24 1.01 -5.80
C ALA A 92 4.74 1.13 -6.12
N PHE A 93 4.02 1.94 -5.35
CA PHE A 93 2.56 2.11 -5.47
C PHE A 93 2.15 3.42 -6.14
N GLY A 94 3.12 4.27 -6.54
CA GLY A 94 2.86 5.57 -7.14
C GLY A 94 1.98 6.46 -6.27
N ASP A 95 0.82 6.84 -6.82
CA ASP A 95 -0.20 7.67 -6.19
C ASP A 95 -1.43 6.86 -5.72
N ILE A 96 -1.37 5.54 -5.78
CA ILE A 96 -2.39 4.68 -5.18
C ILE A 96 -2.22 4.70 -3.66
N VAL A 97 -3.34 4.92 -2.98
CA VAL A 97 -3.39 5.03 -1.51
C VAL A 97 -4.15 3.82 -0.96
N PHE A 98 -3.67 3.27 0.16
CA PHE A 98 -4.35 2.22 0.89
C PHE A 98 -4.13 2.29 2.40
N ASN A 99 -5.10 1.80 3.17
CA ASN A 99 -5.03 1.84 4.64
C ASN A 99 -4.28 0.63 5.21
N GLU A 100 -4.32 -0.51 4.53
CA GLU A 100 -3.70 -1.76 4.97
C GLU A 100 -2.85 -2.36 3.85
N LEU A 101 -1.62 -2.77 4.19
CA LEU A 101 -0.75 -3.56 3.32
C LEU A 101 -0.40 -4.89 3.98
N GLN A 102 -0.61 -5.98 3.24
CA GLN A 102 -0.20 -7.31 3.64
C GLN A 102 0.74 -7.87 2.58
N VAL A 103 1.94 -8.25 2.97
CA VAL A 103 2.92 -8.93 2.12
C VAL A 103 3.09 -10.34 2.66
N LEU A 104 2.62 -11.33 1.91
CA LEU A 104 2.47 -12.71 2.33
C LEU A 104 3.38 -13.63 1.51
N ASN A 105 3.90 -14.67 2.15
CA ASN A 105 4.74 -15.72 1.55
C ASN A 105 5.91 -15.18 0.72
N ALA A 106 6.43 -13.99 1.05
CA ALA A 106 7.42 -13.29 0.26
C ALA A 106 8.85 -13.78 0.54
N ARG A 107 9.10 -15.08 0.39
CA ARG A 107 10.32 -15.76 0.87
C ARG A 107 11.61 -15.17 0.28
N LYS A 108 11.55 -14.65 -0.94
CA LYS A 108 12.69 -14.04 -1.65
C LYS A 108 12.82 -12.53 -1.46
N LEU A 109 11.91 -11.92 -0.70
CA LEU A 109 11.92 -10.49 -0.43
C LEU A 109 13.11 -10.20 0.48
N HIS A 110 14.09 -9.49 -0.05
CA HIS A 110 15.31 -9.15 0.69
C HIS A 110 15.42 -7.65 0.96
N THR A 111 14.61 -6.83 0.29
CA THR A 111 14.75 -5.37 0.33
C THR A 111 13.42 -4.66 0.17
N ILE A 112 13.20 -3.65 1.01
CA ILE A 112 12.14 -2.66 0.86
C ILE A 112 12.82 -1.30 0.79
N HIS A 113 12.61 -0.58 -0.31
CA HIS A 113 13.22 0.73 -0.49
C HIS A 113 12.72 1.74 0.57
N THR A 114 13.58 2.66 1.02
CA THR A 114 13.24 3.67 2.04
C THR A 114 12.03 4.54 1.66
N ASN A 115 11.90 4.82 0.37
CA ASN A 115 10.76 5.53 -0.24
C ASN A 115 9.68 4.62 -0.88
N ALA A 116 9.60 3.34 -0.52
CA ALA A 116 8.70 2.38 -1.17
C ALA A 116 7.21 2.79 -1.09
N PHE A 117 6.80 3.34 0.05
CA PHE A 117 5.38 3.60 0.35
C PHE A 117 4.81 4.85 -0.34
N GLY A 118 5.62 5.74 -0.93
CA GLY A 118 5.14 6.85 -1.75
C GLY A 118 4.01 7.66 -1.09
N ALA A 119 2.89 7.85 -1.81
CA ALA A 119 1.72 8.59 -1.31
C ALA A 119 1.00 7.88 -0.14
N THR A 120 1.01 6.55 -0.11
CA THR A 120 0.27 5.76 0.89
C THR A 120 0.80 5.93 2.31
N ARG A 121 2.06 6.36 2.47
CA ARG A 121 2.71 6.54 3.78
C ARG A 121 1.96 7.49 4.73
N LEU A 122 1.17 8.41 4.17
CA LEU A 122 0.35 9.36 4.93
C LEU A 122 -0.99 8.78 5.39
N HIS A 123 -1.40 7.62 4.87
CA HIS A 123 -2.73 7.06 5.10
C HIS A 123 -2.70 5.63 5.64
N MET A 124 -1.59 4.91 5.44
CA MET A 124 -1.43 3.54 5.90
C MET A 124 -1.52 3.47 7.43
N LYS A 125 -2.40 2.59 7.90
CA LYS A 125 -2.64 2.28 9.32
C LYS A 125 -2.12 0.92 9.72
N ARG A 126 -2.05 -0.03 8.78
CA ARG A 126 -1.57 -1.39 9.08
C ARG A 126 -0.59 -1.89 8.03
N LEU A 127 0.48 -2.50 8.49
CA LEU A 127 1.45 -3.20 7.68
C LEU A 127 1.73 -4.56 8.30
N SER A 128 1.56 -5.62 7.52
CA SER A 128 1.94 -6.98 7.89
C SER A 128 2.85 -7.56 6.80
N ILE A 129 4.02 -8.07 7.20
CA ILE A 129 4.98 -8.75 6.34
C ILE A 129 5.22 -10.13 6.93
N THR A 130 4.86 -11.17 6.19
CA THR A 130 4.85 -12.56 6.69
C THR A 130 5.56 -13.50 5.72
N GLY A 131 6.44 -14.34 6.25
CA GLY A 131 7.18 -15.33 5.47
C GLY A 131 8.19 -14.70 4.52
N ALA A 132 8.88 -13.66 4.99
CA ALA A 132 9.91 -12.93 4.27
C ALA A 132 11.32 -13.36 4.74
N ASP A 133 11.63 -14.65 4.60
CA ASP A 133 12.81 -15.28 5.20
C ASP A 133 14.14 -14.62 4.78
N SER A 134 14.17 -14.03 3.58
CA SER A 134 15.35 -13.34 3.03
C SER A 134 15.46 -11.87 3.44
N LEU A 135 14.45 -11.32 4.15
CA LEU A 135 14.43 -9.92 4.56
C LEU A 135 15.38 -9.72 5.72
N THR A 136 16.38 -8.86 5.53
CA THR A 136 17.45 -8.59 6.49
C THR A 136 17.59 -7.08 6.77
N THR A 137 18.30 -6.74 7.85
CA THR A 137 18.57 -5.36 8.28
C THR A 137 19.95 -4.85 7.84
N THR A 138 20.79 -5.71 7.27
CA THR A 138 22.25 -5.50 7.17
C THR A 138 22.73 -4.90 5.85
N THR A 139 21.83 -4.62 4.91
CA THR A 139 22.20 -3.95 3.65
C THR A 139 22.21 -2.44 3.86
N TYR A 140 23.42 -1.85 3.92
CA TYR A 140 23.70 -0.43 4.17
C TYR A 140 22.91 0.61 3.32
N GLN A 141 22.27 0.20 2.22
CA GLN A 141 21.51 1.08 1.33
C GLN A 141 19.98 0.94 1.47
N TYR A 142 19.50 -0.06 2.21
CA TYR A 142 18.06 -0.37 2.29
C TYR A 142 17.67 -0.79 3.70
N ASN A 143 17.57 0.19 4.58
CA ASN A 143 17.15 -0.07 5.95
C ASN A 143 15.62 -0.23 5.98
N LEU A 144 15.16 -1.47 6.20
CA LEU A 144 13.75 -1.79 6.44
C LEU A 144 13.13 -0.78 7.43
N PHE A 145 13.81 -0.48 8.53
CA PHE A 145 13.29 0.43 9.55
C PHE A 145 13.22 1.88 9.08
N GLU A 146 14.08 2.31 8.16
CA GLU A 146 13.96 3.63 7.55
C GLU A 146 12.70 3.70 6.68
N ALA A 147 12.43 2.66 5.87
CA ALA A 147 11.17 2.57 5.12
C ALA A 147 9.95 2.58 6.06
N LEU A 148 9.98 1.79 7.13
CA LEU A 148 8.91 1.72 8.13
C LEU A 148 8.70 3.06 8.86
N SER A 149 9.79 3.76 9.19
CA SER A 149 9.73 5.06 9.87
C SER A 149 9.09 6.17 9.02
N SER A 150 8.96 5.96 7.70
CA SER A 150 8.29 6.92 6.81
C SER A 150 6.76 6.88 6.90
N ILE A 151 6.19 5.89 7.60
CA ILE A 151 4.73 5.70 7.71
C ILE A 151 4.21 6.46 8.93
N ASN A 152 3.63 7.64 8.69
CA ASN A 152 3.29 8.59 9.76
C ASN A 152 2.12 8.15 10.66
N ASN A 153 1.24 7.27 10.17
CA ASN A 153 -0.04 6.94 10.81
C ASN A 153 -0.18 5.45 11.11
N ILE A 154 0.92 4.73 11.22
CA ILE A 154 0.92 3.29 11.51
C ILE A 154 0.31 3.03 12.90
N GLN A 155 -0.62 2.08 12.95
CA GLN A 155 -1.33 1.66 14.17
C GLN A 155 -1.03 0.21 14.51
N ALA A 156 -0.75 -0.62 13.50
CA ALA A 156 -0.31 -2.00 13.67
C ALA A 156 0.81 -2.30 12.67
N LEU A 157 1.92 -2.82 13.19
CA LEU A 157 3.04 -3.29 12.42
C LEU A 157 3.35 -4.72 12.85
N GLU A 158 3.38 -5.63 11.88
CA GLU A 158 3.74 -7.03 12.08
C GLU A 158 4.79 -7.43 11.04
N VAL A 159 5.90 -7.99 11.52
CA VAL A 159 6.92 -8.59 10.66
C VAL A 159 7.24 -9.97 11.22
N THR A 160 6.85 -11.02 10.51
CA THR A 160 6.99 -12.41 10.95
C THR A 160 7.67 -13.26 9.88
N GLY A 161 8.45 -14.25 10.32
CA GLY A 161 9.24 -15.08 9.40
C GLY A 161 10.22 -14.24 8.59
N ALA A 162 10.90 -13.29 9.22
CA ALA A 162 11.98 -12.50 8.63
C ALA A 162 13.27 -12.73 9.40
N ASN A 163 14.42 -12.57 8.72
CA ASN A 163 15.74 -12.75 9.34
C ASN A 163 16.26 -11.43 9.92
N LEU A 164 15.47 -10.85 10.83
CA LEU A 164 15.84 -9.63 11.55
C LEU A 164 16.78 -10.00 12.70
N VAL A 165 18.05 -9.62 12.58
CA VAL A 165 19.07 -9.88 13.60
C VAL A 165 18.93 -8.92 14.78
N ASP A 166 18.54 -7.69 14.49
CA ASP A 166 18.44 -6.60 15.45
C ASP A 166 17.32 -5.61 15.08
N ILE A 167 16.81 -4.90 16.09
CA ILE A 167 15.93 -3.74 15.92
C ILE A 167 16.72 -2.54 16.44
N PRO A 168 17.06 -1.54 15.60
CA PRO A 168 17.85 -0.41 16.04
C PRO A 168 17.05 0.46 17.02
N GLU A 169 17.73 1.13 17.96
CA GLU A 169 17.10 1.95 19.01
C GLU A 169 16.18 3.06 18.47
N ARG A 170 16.36 3.48 17.21
CA ARG A 170 15.57 4.53 16.54
C ARG A 170 14.77 4.00 15.36
N ALA A 171 14.37 2.73 15.40
CA ALA A 171 13.57 2.08 14.37
C ALA A 171 12.21 2.77 14.13
N PHE A 172 11.63 3.35 15.19
CA PHE A 172 10.32 4.00 15.16
C PHE A 172 10.47 5.39 15.83
N LYS A 173 10.08 6.45 15.13
CA LYS A 173 10.14 7.84 15.60
C LYS A 173 8.75 8.44 15.63
#